data_AF-A0A9E1S0M9-F1
#
_entry.id   AF-A0A9E1S0M9-F1
#
_cell.length_a   1.000
_cell.length_b   1.000
_cell.length_c   1.000
_cell.angle_alpha   90.00
_cell.angle_beta   90.00
_cell.angle_gamma   90.00
#
_symmetry.space_group_name_H-M   'P 1'
#
loop_
_entity.id
_entity.type
_entity.pdbx_description
1 polymer ?
#
loop_
_entity_poly.entity_id
_entity_poly.type
_entity_poly.pdbx_seq_one_letter_code
_entity_poly.pdbx_strand_id
1 'polypeptide(L)'
;MNDPFDLAVAAEEFNAVTPQTAPDPAYLTALNAEQRAAVEAIDGPVLVLAGAGTGKTRVLTTRLAHILFQGKAFPGEILAVTFTNKAAREMVERVSSLIGRPAEGLWLGTFHAMAARILRRHAELVGLKSDFTILDSDDQVRLLKQLVRAADIDEKRWPARALSIIIQRWKDRGLTPEKVASAANADGVEFATEFAGGKAAELYRQYQARLKTVNAADFGDLMMHNLTIFTAAPDVLAEYERRFKYVLVDEYQDTNVAQYLWLRLLARARHNIC
;
A
#
# COMPACT_ATOMS: atom_id res chain seq x y z
N MET A 1 -17.12 13.43 19.85
CA MET A 1 -16.27 13.16 18.67
C MET A 1 -16.39 11.67 18.46
N ASN A 2 -17.33 11.26 17.61
CA ASN A 2 -17.75 9.86 17.53
C ASN A 2 -16.75 9.06 16.71
N ASP A 3 -16.31 7.95 17.29
CA ASP A 3 -15.48 6.95 16.65
C ASP A 3 -16.26 6.34 15.46
N PRO A 4 -15.73 6.36 14.23
CA PRO A 4 -16.37 5.73 13.08
C PRO A 4 -16.46 4.18 13.16
N PHE A 5 -16.01 3.55 14.25
CA PHE A 5 -16.09 2.11 14.51
C PHE A 5 -17.01 1.72 15.68
N ASP A 6 -17.92 2.60 16.10
CA ASP A 6 -18.92 2.26 17.12
C ASP A 6 -19.96 1.27 16.56
N LEU A 7 -19.89 0.00 16.98
CA LEU A 7 -20.62 -1.15 16.40
C LEU A 7 -22.09 -1.30 16.86
N ALA A 8 -22.74 -0.24 17.32
CA ALA A 8 -24.13 -0.30 17.75
C ALA A 8 -25.10 -0.02 16.59
N VAL A 9 -25.37 -1.03 15.75
CA VAL A 9 -26.52 -1.01 14.83
C VAL A 9 -27.43 -2.18 15.15
N ALA A 10 -28.66 -1.86 15.52
CA ALA A 10 -29.73 -2.80 15.83
C ALA A 10 -30.06 -3.68 14.61
N ALA A 11 -30.27 -4.97 14.86
CA ALA A 11 -30.70 -5.92 13.85
C ALA A 11 -32.16 -5.65 13.44
N GLU A 12 -32.39 -5.33 12.16
CA GLU A 12 -33.71 -5.37 11.54
C GLU A 12 -33.85 -6.67 10.73
N GLU A 13 -34.95 -7.39 10.97
CA GLU A 13 -35.31 -8.61 10.25
C GLU A 13 -35.77 -8.29 8.82
N PHE A 14 -35.04 -8.78 7.81
CA PHE A 14 -35.44 -8.72 6.42
C PHE A 14 -36.22 -9.98 6.02
N ASN A 15 -37.48 -9.79 5.59
CA ASN A 15 -38.28 -10.83 4.96
C ASN A 15 -37.68 -11.26 3.61
N ALA A 16 -37.44 -12.56 3.45
CA ALA A 16 -36.86 -13.12 2.24
C ALA A 16 -37.89 -13.20 1.09
N VAL A 17 -37.58 -12.56 -0.03
CA VAL A 17 -38.19 -12.83 -1.34
C VAL A 17 -37.24 -13.74 -2.09
N THR A 18 -37.68 -14.93 -2.50
CA THR A 18 -36.89 -15.91 -3.27
C THR A 18 -36.93 -15.58 -4.77
N PRO A 19 -35.81 -15.22 -5.42
CA PRO A 19 -35.72 -15.17 -6.87
C PRO A 19 -35.44 -16.57 -7.43
N GLN A 20 -36.07 -16.93 -8.55
CA GLN A 20 -35.72 -18.12 -9.33
C GLN A 20 -34.26 -18.03 -9.81
N THR A 21 -33.42 -18.98 -9.40
CA THR A 21 -31.97 -18.95 -9.63
C THR A 21 -31.58 -19.56 -10.98
N ALA A 22 -30.92 -18.74 -11.81
CA ALA A 22 -30.05 -19.26 -12.87
C ALA A 22 -28.96 -20.15 -12.24
N PRO A 23 -28.45 -21.17 -12.95
CA PRO A 23 -27.36 -22.01 -12.44
C PRO A 23 -26.14 -21.15 -12.07
N ASP A 24 -25.52 -21.46 -10.94
CA ASP A 24 -24.36 -20.72 -10.44
C ASP A 24 -23.22 -20.71 -11.48
N PRO A 25 -22.53 -19.57 -11.67
CA PRO A 25 -21.35 -19.51 -12.53
C PRO A 25 -20.29 -20.54 -12.10
N ALA A 26 -19.63 -21.16 -13.08
CA ALA A 26 -18.64 -22.23 -12.84
C ALA A 26 -17.48 -21.82 -11.91
N TYR A 27 -17.14 -20.53 -11.82
CA TYR A 27 -16.08 -20.06 -10.91
C TYR A 27 -16.49 -20.02 -9.43
N LEU A 28 -17.80 -20.10 -9.12
CA LEU A 28 -18.33 -20.18 -7.75
C LEU A 28 -18.56 -21.62 -7.28
N THR A 29 -18.81 -22.56 -8.19
CA THR A 29 -19.18 -23.95 -7.83
C THR A 29 -18.07 -24.73 -7.13
N ALA A 30 -16.82 -24.32 -7.31
CA ALA A 30 -15.66 -24.97 -6.70
C ALA A 30 -15.23 -24.34 -5.36
N LEU A 31 -16.01 -23.43 -4.79
CA LEU A 31 -15.79 -22.79 -3.48
C LEU A 31 -16.60 -23.51 -2.40
N ASN A 32 -16.06 -23.57 -1.18
CA ASN A 32 -16.89 -23.91 -0.01
C ASN A 32 -17.81 -22.72 0.38
N ALA A 33 -18.71 -22.94 1.34
CA ALA A 33 -19.71 -21.94 1.72
C ALA A 33 -19.07 -20.63 2.23
N GLU A 34 -18.00 -20.72 3.01
CA GLU A 34 -17.30 -19.58 3.59
C GLU A 34 -16.53 -18.78 2.53
N GLN A 35 -15.83 -19.47 1.63
CA GLN A 35 -15.14 -18.87 0.49
C GLN A 35 -16.14 -18.19 -0.45
N ARG A 36 -17.29 -18.83 -0.71
CA ARG A 36 -18.36 -18.24 -1.52
C ARG A 36 -18.89 -16.96 -0.88
N ALA A 37 -19.22 -16.99 0.42
CA ALA A 37 -19.68 -15.81 1.15
C ALA A 37 -18.67 -14.65 1.07
N ALA A 38 -17.37 -14.96 1.22
CA ALA A 38 -16.30 -13.97 1.07
C ALA A 38 -16.16 -13.43 -0.37
N VAL A 39 -16.46 -14.22 -1.39
CA VAL A 39 -16.45 -13.78 -2.80
C VAL A 39 -17.66 -12.91 -3.15
N GLU A 40 -18.83 -13.27 -2.65
CA GLU A 40 -20.11 -12.59 -2.96
C GLU A 40 -20.33 -11.31 -2.16
N ALA A 41 -19.71 -11.18 -0.97
CA ALA A 41 -19.81 -9.99 -0.12
C ALA A 41 -19.01 -8.80 -0.68
N ILE A 42 -19.36 -8.28 -1.85
CA ILE A 42 -18.53 -7.31 -2.58
C ILE A 42 -18.60 -5.86 -2.05
N ASP A 43 -19.72 -5.46 -1.46
CA ASP A 43 -19.97 -4.08 -1.02
C ASP A 43 -19.62 -3.91 0.47
N GLY A 44 -19.04 -2.75 0.82
CA GLY A 44 -18.59 -2.43 2.17
C GLY A 44 -17.25 -3.06 2.56
N PRO A 45 -16.78 -2.80 3.79
CA PRO A 45 -15.51 -3.34 4.28
C PRO A 45 -15.67 -4.81 4.65
N VAL A 46 -14.76 -5.66 4.15
CA VAL A 46 -14.73 -7.09 4.44
C VAL A 46 -13.36 -7.47 4.98
N LEU A 47 -13.32 -8.28 6.04
CA LEU A 47 -12.09 -8.87 6.55
C LEU A 47 -12.18 -10.39 6.43
N VAL A 48 -11.33 -10.98 5.58
CA VAL A 48 -11.25 -12.44 5.42
C VAL A 48 -10.14 -12.99 6.31
N LEU A 49 -10.52 -13.59 7.44
CA LEU A 49 -9.59 -14.29 8.34
C LEU A 49 -9.44 -15.74 7.89
N ALA A 50 -8.25 -16.10 7.42
CA ALA A 50 -7.96 -17.42 6.87
C ALA A 50 -6.61 -17.94 7.40
N GLY A 51 -6.58 -19.21 7.83
CA GLY A 51 -5.33 -19.90 8.17
C GLY A 51 -4.47 -20.21 6.93
N ALA A 52 -3.25 -20.70 7.15
CA ALA A 52 -2.39 -21.13 6.05
C ALA A 52 -3.07 -22.24 5.22
N GLY A 53 -3.00 -22.14 3.90
CA GLY A 53 -3.52 -23.17 2.98
C GLY A 53 -5.04 -23.19 2.77
N THR A 54 -5.81 -22.28 3.38
CA THR A 54 -7.28 -22.24 3.25
C THR A 54 -7.79 -21.56 1.97
N GLY A 55 -6.88 -21.16 1.08
CA GLY A 55 -7.23 -20.56 -0.20
C GLY A 55 -7.52 -19.06 -0.17
N LYS A 56 -6.97 -18.29 0.78
CA LYS A 56 -7.10 -16.81 0.84
C LYS A 56 -6.85 -16.13 -0.51
N THR A 57 -5.72 -16.43 -1.15
CA THR A 57 -5.42 -15.85 -2.48
C THR A 57 -6.42 -16.29 -3.54
N ARG A 58 -6.95 -17.53 -3.46
CA ARG A 58 -8.01 -18.00 -4.37
C ARG A 58 -9.28 -17.18 -4.18
N VAL A 59 -9.73 -16.98 -2.93
CA VAL A 59 -10.86 -16.12 -2.58
C VAL A 59 -10.67 -14.72 -3.16
N LEU A 60 -9.51 -14.10 -2.94
CA LEU A 60 -9.25 -12.74 -3.41
C LEU A 60 -9.29 -12.63 -4.95
N THR A 61 -8.67 -13.58 -5.66
CA THR A 61 -8.68 -13.60 -7.14
C THR A 61 -10.07 -13.90 -7.71
N THR A 62 -10.82 -14.80 -7.08
CA THR A 62 -12.19 -15.11 -7.50
C THR A 62 -13.13 -13.95 -7.21
N ARG A 63 -12.98 -13.26 -6.08
CA ARG A 63 -13.71 -12.04 -5.73
C ARG A 63 -13.47 -10.93 -6.75
N LEU A 64 -12.21 -10.71 -7.14
CA LEU A 64 -11.88 -9.76 -8.21
C LEU A 64 -12.59 -10.13 -9.51
N ALA A 65 -12.49 -11.39 -9.96
CA ALA A 65 -13.17 -11.84 -11.17
C ALA A 65 -14.71 -11.71 -11.06
N HIS A 66 -15.28 -12.02 -9.91
CA HIS A 66 -16.71 -11.90 -9.62
C HIS A 66 -17.21 -10.45 -9.77
N ILE A 67 -16.48 -9.48 -9.21
CA ILE A 67 -16.78 -8.04 -9.37
C ILE A 67 -16.80 -7.65 -10.85
N LEU A 68 -15.85 -8.14 -11.65
CA LEU A 68 -15.79 -7.88 -13.09
C LEU A 68 -16.96 -8.54 -13.83
N PHE A 69 -17.30 -9.79 -13.52
CA PHE A 69 -18.39 -10.53 -14.16
C PHE A 69 -19.77 -9.94 -13.85
N GLN A 70 -19.95 -9.38 -12.66
CA GLN A 70 -21.18 -8.66 -12.30
C GLN A 70 -21.27 -7.25 -12.91
N GLY A 71 -20.25 -6.80 -13.64
CA GLY A 71 -20.22 -5.45 -14.23
C GLY A 71 -20.14 -4.33 -13.20
N LYS A 72 -19.71 -4.63 -11.97
CA LYS A 72 -19.65 -3.66 -10.86
C LYS A 72 -18.46 -2.70 -10.98
N ALA A 73 -17.39 -3.13 -11.65
CA ALA A 73 -16.22 -2.31 -11.94
C ALA A 73 -15.55 -2.74 -13.26
N PHE A 74 -14.86 -1.81 -13.90
CA PHE A 74 -13.91 -2.09 -14.98
C PHE A 74 -12.54 -2.49 -14.40
N PRO A 75 -11.68 -3.19 -15.17
CA PRO A 75 -10.33 -3.58 -14.70
C PRO A 75 -9.50 -2.43 -14.13
N GLY A 76 -9.59 -1.24 -14.72
CA GLY A 76 -8.89 -0.04 -14.25
C GLY A 76 -9.45 0.60 -12.97
N GLU A 77 -10.57 0.09 -12.46
CA GLU A 77 -11.29 0.58 -11.28
C GLU A 77 -11.12 -0.34 -10.05
N ILE A 78 -10.31 -1.40 -10.14
CA ILE A 78 -9.99 -2.29 -9.02
C ILE A 78 -8.51 -2.20 -8.71
N LEU A 79 -8.16 -1.81 -7.49
CA LEU A 79 -6.80 -1.89 -6.96
C LEU A 79 -6.65 -3.18 -6.17
N ALA A 80 -5.66 -4.00 -6.51
CA ALA A 80 -5.31 -5.23 -5.80
C ALA A 80 -3.81 -5.23 -5.47
N VAL A 81 -3.47 -5.35 -4.18
CA VAL A 81 -2.08 -5.29 -3.71
C VAL A 81 -1.69 -6.52 -2.91
N THR A 82 -0.41 -6.91 -3.04
CA THR A 82 0.24 -7.98 -2.27
C THR A 82 1.69 -7.58 -1.93
N PHE A 83 2.44 -8.44 -1.26
CA PHE A 83 3.80 -8.13 -0.79
C PHE A 83 4.90 -8.58 -1.76
N THR A 84 4.67 -9.63 -2.53
CA THR A 84 5.72 -10.21 -3.38
C THR A 84 5.39 -10.13 -4.87
N ASN A 85 6.42 -9.94 -5.69
CA ASN A 85 6.27 -9.96 -7.14
C ASN A 85 5.77 -11.33 -7.64
N LYS A 86 6.14 -12.41 -6.95
CA LYS A 86 5.66 -13.77 -7.25
C LYS A 86 4.14 -13.87 -7.02
N ALA A 87 3.65 -13.45 -5.85
CA ALA A 87 2.22 -13.46 -5.55
C ALA A 87 1.44 -12.58 -6.54
N ALA A 88 1.96 -11.41 -6.89
CA ALA A 88 1.33 -10.53 -7.87
C ALA A 88 1.19 -11.22 -9.25
N ARG A 89 2.24 -11.88 -9.74
CA ARG A 89 2.20 -12.64 -11.01
C ARG A 89 1.21 -13.79 -10.96
N GLU A 90 1.23 -14.58 -9.89
CA GLU A 90 0.28 -15.68 -9.70
C GLU A 90 -1.17 -15.19 -9.65
N MET A 91 -1.43 -14.06 -8.98
CA MET A 91 -2.76 -13.45 -8.95
C MET A 91 -3.20 -12.97 -10.34
N VAL A 92 -2.31 -12.35 -11.13
CA VAL A 92 -2.58 -11.94 -12.53
C VAL A 92 -2.92 -13.15 -13.40
N GLU A 93 -2.15 -14.23 -13.30
CA GLU A 93 -2.37 -15.47 -14.05
C GLU A 93 -3.73 -16.10 -13.69
N ARG A 94 -4.04 -16.19 -12.39
CA ARG A 94 -5.33 -16.73 -11.92
C ARG A 94 -6.51 -15.88 -12.40
N VAL A 95 -6.44 -14.56 -12.26
CA VAL A 95 -7.50 -13.67 -12.73
C VAL A 95 -7.67 -13.77 -14.24
N SER A 96 -6.57 -13.79 -15.01
CA SER A 96 -6.62 -13.92 -16.48
C SER A 96 -7.29 -15.23 -16.91
N SER A 97 -6.96 -16.33 -16.23
CA SER A 97 -7.59 -17.64 -16.44
C SER A 97 -9.08 -17.61 -16.15
N LEU A 98 -9.49 -17.02 -15.01
CA LEU A 98 -10.88 -16.89 -14.63
C LEU A 98 -11.70 -16.07 -15.64
N ILE A 99 -11.17 -14.92 -16.09
CA ILE A 99 -11.88 -14.02 -17.03
C ILE A 99 -11.75 -14.44 -18.50
N GLY A 100 -10.94 -15.47 -18.81
CA GLY A 100 -10.74 -15.98 -20.17
C GLY A 100 -10.01 -15.02 -21.13
N ARG A 101 -9.29 -14.02 -20.60
CA ARG A 101 -8.54 -13.03 -21.38
C ARG A 101 -7.38 -12.44 -20.56
N PRO A 102 -6.37 -11.83 -21.19
CA PRO A 102 -5.32 -11.13 -20.46
C PRO A 102 -5.88 -10.10 -19.48
N ALA A 103 -5.34 -10.09 -18.26
CA ALA A 103 -5.62 -9.16 -17.18
C ALA A 103 -5.10 -7.72 -17.43
N GLU A 104 -5.23 -7.22 -18.66
CA GLU A 104 -4.76 -5.89 -19.05
C GLU A 104 -5.53 -4.78 -18.34
N GLY A 105 -4.82 -3.69 -18.03
CA GLY A 105 -5.41 -2.52 -17.37
C GLY A 105 -5.67 -2.66 -15.86
N LEU A 106 -5.51 -3.86 -15.29
CA LEU A 106 -5.64 -4.08 -13.85
C LEU A 106 -4.60 -3.28 -13.06
N TRP A 107 -5.02 -2.78 -11.90
CA TRP A 107 -4.12 -2.25 -10.88
C TRP A 107 -3.79 -3.36 -9.89
N LEU A 108 -3.10 -4.39 -10.37
CA LEU A 108 -2.71 -5.55 -9.59
C LEU A 108 -1.18 -5.61 -9.50
N GLY A 109 -0.63 -5.58 -8.29
CA GLY A 109 0.81 -5.68 -8.08
C GLY A 109 1.24 -5.66 -6.63
N THR A 110 2.52 -5.41 -6.38
CA THR A 110 2.97 -5.13 -5.01
C THR A 110 2.58 -3.72 -4.58
N PHE A 111 2.53 -3.47 -3.27
CA PHE A 111 2.38 -2.11 -2.72
C PHE A 111 3.34 -1.13 -3.39
N HIS A 112 4.62 -1.48 -3.44
CA HIS A 112 5.66 -0.64 -4.04
C HIS A 112 5.47 -0.44 -5.54
N ALA A 113 5.10 -1.49 -6.30
CA ALA A 113 4.85 -1.35 -7.73
C ALA A 113 3.66 -0.41 -8.01
N MET A 114 2.58 -0.52 -7.23
CA MET A 114 1.40 0.34 -7.38
C MET A 114 1.69 1.77 -6.92
N ALA A 115 2.38 1.95 -5.79
CA ALA A 115 2.82 3.26 -5.32
C ALA A 115 3.78 3.94 -6.31
N ALA A 116 4.73 3.19 -6.89
CA ALA A 116 5.59 3.69 -7.96
C ALA A 116 4.77 4.13 -9.17
N ARG A 117 3.80 3.33 -9.62
CA ARG A 117 2.93 3.67 -10.76
C ARG A 117 2.17 4.98 -10.55
N ILE A 118 1.71 5.26 -9.33
CA ILE A 118 1.09 6.55 -8.97
C ILE A 118 2.15 7.66 -8.94
N LEU A 119 3.26 7.43 -8.22
CA LEU A 119 4.32 8.43 -8.07
C LEU A 119 4.89 8.88 -9.41
N ARG A 120 5.05 7.98 -10.38
CA ARG A 120 5.53 8.30 -11.73
C ARG A 120 4.66 9.35 -12.44
N ARG A 121 3.35 9.34 -12.20
CA ARG A 121 2.40 10.29 -12.81
C ARG A 121 2.40 11.66 -12.14
N HIS A 122 2.84 11.73 -10.88
CA HIS A 122 2.75 12.90 -10.02
C HIS A 122 4.10 13.28 -9.40
N ALA A 123 5.20 12.84 -10.01
CA ALA A 123 6.55 12.92 -9.45
C ALA A 123 6.96 14.37 -9.15
N GLU A 124 6.52 15.31 -10.00
CA GLU A 124 6.85 16.73 -9.88
C GLU A 124 6.31 17.35 -8.59
N LEU A 125 5.19 16.84 -8.05
CA LEU A 125 4.60 17.31 -6.79
C LEU A 125 5.49 17.05 -5.57
N VAL A 126 6.47 16.17 -5.68
CA VAL A 126 7.47 15.91 -4.63
C VAL A 126 8.89 16.32 -5.04
N GLY A 127 9.03 17.01 -6.19
CA GLY A 127 10.31 17.46 -6.71
C GLY A 127 11.16 16.37 -7.36
N LEU A 128 10.50 15.34 -7.90
CA LEU A 128 11.12 14.30 -8.74
C LEU A 128 10.67 14.47 -10.19
N LYS A 129 11.42 13.89 -11.13
CA LYS A 129 10.96 13.70 -12.50
C LYS A 129 10.34 12.31 -12.65
N SER A 130 9.46 12.14 -13.64
CA SER A 130 8.74 10.87 -13.85
C SER A 130 9.65 9.68 -14.16
N ASP A 131 10.91 9.89 -14.53
CA ASP A 131 11.91 8.86 -14.87
C ASP A 131 12.92 8.57 -13.74
N PHE A 132 12.65 9.00 -12.50
CA PHE A 132 13.48 8.73 -11.31
C PHE A 132 14.00 7.28 -11.18
N THR A 133 15.19 7.07 -10.64
CA THR A 133 15.71 5.71 -10.36
C THR A 133 15.22 5.21 -9.01
N ILE A 134 14.91 3.92 -8.89
CA ILE A 134 14.59 3.30 -7.59
C ILE A 134 15.87 2.66 -7.04
N LEU A 135 16.36 3.14 -5.90
CA LEU A 135 17.58 2.62 -5.28
C LEU A 135 17.29 1.34 -4.48
N ASP A 136 18.11 0.32 -4.70
CA ASP A 136 18.13 -0.87 -3.84
C ASP A 136 18.84 -0.60 -2.51
N SER A 137 18.81 -1.59 -1.61
CA SER A 137 19.38 -1.46 -0.27
C SER A 137 20.89 -1.15 -0.26
N ASP A 138 21.64 -1.61 -1.26
CA ASP A 138 23.09 -1.43 -1.30
C ASP A 138 23.44 -0.03 -1.81
N ASP A 139 22.72 0.46 -2.82
CA ASP A 139 22.87 1.82 -3.32
C ASP A 139 22.43 2.87 -2.29
N GLN A 140 21.36 2.60 -1.54
CA GLN A 140 20.95 3.44 -0.40
C GLN A 140 22.09 3.56 0.65
N VAL A 141 22.68 2.42 1.05
CA VAL A 141 23.77 2.41 2.03
C VAL A 141 25.01 3.11 1.50
N ARG A 142 25.35 2.96 0.22
CA ARG A 142 26.46 3.68 -0.41
C ARG A 142 26.25 5.20 -0.35
N LEU A 143 25.04 5.68 -0.63
CA LEU A 143 24.72 7.10 -0.56
C LEU A 143 24.80 7.63 0.88
N LEU A 144 24.22 6.90 1.83
CA LEU A 144 24.27 7.27 3.25
C LEU A 144 25.71 7.29 3.79
N LYS A 145 26.56 6.37 3.35
CA LYS A 145 27.98 6.33 3.71
C LYS A 145 28.73 7.59 3.27
N GLN A 146 28.40 8.16 2.11
CA GLN A 146 28.96 9.44 1.68
C GLN A 146 28.56 10.58 2.63
N LEU A 147 27.29 10.61 3.09
CA LEU A 147 26.79 11.61 4.02
C LEU A 147 27.42 11.48 5.41
N VAL A 148 27.54 10.26 5.92
CA VAL A 148 28.20 9.96 7.21
C VAL A 148 29.65 10.48 7.20
N ARG A 149 30.39 10.22 6.12
CA ARG A 149 31.77 10.70 5.97
C ARG A 149 31.85 12.22 5.84
N ALA A 150 30.95 12.83 5.06
CA ALA A 150 30.91 14.28 4.89
C ALA A 150 30.56 15.03 6.20
N ALA A 151 29.82 14.37 7.10
CA ALA A 151 29.46 14.92 8.42
C ALA A 151 30.52 14.68 9.52
N ASP A 152 31.71 14.18 9.14
CA ASP A 152 32.81 13.82 10.03
C ASP A 152 32.39 12.85 11.15
N ILE A 153 31.58 11.85 10.79
CA ILE A 153 31.11 10.81 11.71
C ILE A 153 31.98 9.56 11.53
N ASP A 154 32.47 9.01 12.64
CA ASP A 154 33.21 7.75 12.64
C ASP A 154 32.33 6.58 12.19
N GLU A 155 32.55 6.12 10.95
CA GLU A 155 31.81 5.04 10.29
C GLU A 155 31.95 3.69 11.04
N LYS A 156 33.05 3.48 11.77
CA LYS A 156 33.24 2.23 12.53
C LYS A 156 32.30 2.18 13.74
N ARG A 157 32.13 3.31 14.41
CA ARG A 157 31.22 3.45 15.56
C ARG A 157 29.78 3.64 15.13
N TRP A 158 29.54 4.35 14.03
CA TRP A 158 28.21 4.70 13.53
C TRP A 158 28.06 4.30 12.06
N PRO A 159 27.81 3.01 11.77
CA PRO A 159 27.75 2.52 10.40
C PRO A 159 26.57 3.09 9.62
N ALA A 160 26.77 3.38 8.32
CA ALA A 160 25.71 3.85 7.43
C ALA A 160 24.50 2.90 7.33
N ARG A 161 24.73 1.59 7.52
CA ARG A 161 23.65 0.60 7.58
C ARG A 161 22.73 0.81 8.78
N ALA A 162 23.26 1.23 9.93
CA ALA A 162 22.45 1.54 11.10
C ALA A 162 21.57 2.78 10.84
N LEU A 163 22.14 3.82 10.21
CA LEU A 163 21.39 4.99 9.77
C LEU A 163 20.27 4.63 8.76
N SER A 164 20.56 3.75 7.79
CA SER A 164 19.57 3.26 6.83
C SER A 164 18.37 2.61 7.52
N ILE A 165 18.60 1.77 8.54
CA ILE A 165 17.53 1.12 9.32
C ILE A 165 16.68 2.16 10.06
N ILE A 166 17.31 3.18 10.66
CA ILE A 166 16.61 4.26 11.35
C ILE A 166 15.71 5.03 10.37
N ILE A 167 16.25 5.43 9.21
CA ILE A 167 15.49 6.14 8.18
C ILE A 167 14.32 5.30 7.67
N GLN A 168 14.55 4.01 7.40
CA GLN A 168 13.49 3.11 6.94
C GLN A 168 12.35 3.01 7.97
N ARG A 169 12.65 2.91 9.27
CA ARG A 169 11.63 2.91 10.33
C ARG A 169 10.79 4.20 10.34
N TRP A 170 11.38 5.34 10.03
CA TRP A 170 10.63 6.60 9.89
C TRP A 170 9.74 6.58 8.64
N LYS A 171 10.26 6.11 7.50
CA LYS A 171 9.49 5.99 6.26
C LYS A 171 8.32 5.01 6.39
N ASP A 172 8.52 3.87 7.06
CA ASP A 172 7.49 2.88 7.35
C ASP A 172 6.35 3.43 8.23
N ARG A 173 6.60 4.54 8.93
CA ARG A 173 5.62 5.29 9.73
C ARG A 173 5.07 6.52 9.03
N GLY A 174 5.46 6.77 7.78
CA GLY A 174 5.05 7.95 7.01
C GLY A 174 5.64 9.27 7.55
N LEU A 175 6.80 9.21 8.19
CA LEU A 175 7.47 10.38 8.77
C LEU A 175 8.46 10.99 7.76
N THR A 176 8.17 12.21 7.34
CA THR A 176 9.08 13.03 6.53
C THR A 176 10.19 13.62 7.42
N PRO A 177 11.30 14.12 6.85
CA PRO A 177 12.35 14.78 7.63
C PRO A 177 11.83 15.91 8.53
N GLU A 178 10.85 16.67 8.06
CA GLU A 178 10.21 17.77 8.79
C GLU A 178 9.39 17.23 9.98
N LYS A 179 8.63 16.15 9.76
CA LYS A 179 7.87 15.48 10.83
C LYS A 179 8.80 14.93 11.90
N VAL A 180 9.89 14.27 11.51
CA VAL A 180 10.90 13.75 12.46
C VAL A 180 11.50 14.89 13.28
N ALA A 181 11.84 16.02 12.66
CA ALA A 181 12.37 17.19 13.36
C ALA A 181 11.36 17.78 14.37
N SER A 182 10.07 17.83 14.02
CA SER A 182 9.02 18.31 14.92
C SER A 182 8.64 17.32 16.03
N ALA A 183 8.86 16.02 15.82
CA ALA A 183 8.44 14.95 16.71
C ALA A 183 9.48 14.60 17.78
N ALA A 184 10.51 15.44 17.99
CA ALA A 184 11.60 15.21 18.94
C ALA A 184 11.16 14.96 20.41
N ASN A 185 9.87 15.16 20.73
CA ASN A 185 9.26 14.90 22.05
C ASN A 185 8.15 13.83 22.05
N ALA A 186 8.01 13.01 20.99
CA ALA A 186 6.98 11.97 20.90
C ALA A 186 7.57 10.55 20.90
N ASP A 187 6.80 9.59 21.43
CA ASP A 187 7.12 8.18 21.79
C ASP A 187 7.60 7.25 20.64
N GLY A 188 8.26 7.79 19.61
CA GLY A 188 8.86 6.97 18.56
C GLY A 188 10.07 7.60 17.87
N VAL A 189 10.70 8.58 18.50
CA VAL A 189 11.92 9.27 18.00
C VAL A 189 13.15 8.93 18.88
N GLU A 190 13.03 8.01 19.84
CA GLU A 190 14.13 7.61 20.74
C GLU A 190 15.40 7.15 19.97
N PHE A 191 15.26 6.47 18.83
CA PHE A 191 16.42 6.08 18.01
C PHE A 191 17.13 7.26 17.29
N ALA A 192 16.45 8.41 17.13
CA ALA A 192 17.00 9.58 16.43
C ALA A 192 18.06 10.30 17.25
N THR A 193 17.86 10.34 18.57
CA THR A 193 18.68 11.11 19.51
C THR A 193 20.00 10.41 19.81
N GLU A 194 20.07 9.08 19.66
CA GLU A 194 21.27 8.32 19.95
C GLU A 194 22.30 8.34 18.80
N PHE A 195 21.86 8.28 17.54
CA PHE A 195 22.77 8.13 16.41
C PHE A 195 23.70 9.34 16.26
N ALA A 196 25.00 9.11 16.47
CA ALA A 196 26.06 10.10 16.34
C ALA A 196 25.77 11.43 17.06
N GLY A 197 25.14 11.36 18.25
CA GLY A 197 24.77 12.53 19.05
C GLY A 197 23.60 13.33 18.46
N GLY A 198 22.54 12.63 18.03
CA GLY A 198 21.31 13.26 17.52
C GLY A 198 21.35 13.69 16.06
N LYS A 199 22.35 13.25 15.29
CA LYS A 199 22.54 13.69 13.89
C LYS A 199 21.66 12.97 12.87
N ALA A 200 20.96 11.88 13.24
CA ALA A 200 20.22 11.09 12.26
C ALA A 200 19.10 11.85 11.54
N ALA A 201 18.37 12.74 12.23
CA ALA A 201 17.32 13.54 11.61
C ALA A 201 17.87 14.52 10.55
N GLU A 202 19.01 15.14 10.85
CA GLU A 202 19.71 16.02 9.90
C GLU A 202 20.23 15.22 8.69
N LEU A 203 20.87 14.07 8.92
CA LEU A 203 21.34 13.19 7.85
C LEU A 203 20.19 12.66 6.99
N TYR A 204 19.02 12.40 7.58
CA TYR A 204 17.83 12.02 6.83
C TYR A 204 17.36 13.15 5.89
N ARG A 205 17.34 14.40 6.36
CA ARG A 205 17.02 15.56 5.52
C ARG A 205 18.00 15.68 4.35
N GLN A 206 19.31 15.55 4.62
CA GLN A 206 20.35 15.59 3.59
C GLN A 206 20.23 14.43 2.60
N TYR A 207 19.88 13.24 3.09
CA TYR A 207 19.64 12.06 2.27
C TYR A 207 18.47 12.28 1.31
N GLN A 208 17.31 12.75 1.79
CA GLN A 208 16.17 13.08 0.91
C GLN A 208 16.51 14.17 -0.11
N ALA A 209 17.27 15.21 0.29
CA ALA A 209 17.71 16.25 -0.63
C ALA A 209 18.64 15.69 -1.72
N ARG A 210 19.55 14.78 -1.34
CA ARG A 210 20.46 14.13 -2.27
C ARG A 210 19.71 13.22 -3.25
N LEU A 211 18.73 12.44 -2.79
CA LEU A 211 17.88 11.61 -3.64
C LEU A 211 17.18 12.46 -4.71
N LYS A 212 16.58 13.59 -4.35
CA LYS A 212 15.98 14.51 -5.32
C LYS A 212 17.00 15.05 -6.33
N THR A 213 18.18 15.43 -5.86
CA THR A 213 19.25 15.97 -6.71
C THR A 213 19.67 14.97 -7.80
N VAL A 214 19.72 13.68 -7.48
CA VAL A 214 20.06 12.61 -8.43
C VAL A 214 18.83 11.99 -9.10
N ASN A 215 17.64 12.59 -8.93
CA ASN A 215 16.37 12.09 -9.42
C ASN A 215 16.16 10.61 -9.06
N ALA A 216 16.24 10.29 -7.77
CA ALA A 216 16.04 8.94 -7.26
C ALA A 216 15.05 8.91 -6.08
N ALA A 217 14.51 7.73 -5.84
CA ALA A 217 13.69 7.39 -4.68
C ALA A 217 14.12 6.00 -4.18
N ASP A 218 13.97 5.72 -2.90
CA ASP A 218 14.07 4.34 -2.40
C ASP A 218 12.69 3.68 -2.20
N PHE A 219 12.67 2.42 -1.76
CA PHE A 219 11.41 1.69 -1.54
C PHE A 219 10.49 2.38 -0.52
N GLY A 220 11.04 2.92 0.57
CA GLY A 220 10.27 3.66 1.56
C GLY A 220 9.67 4.95 0.99
N ASP A 221 10.41 5.63 0.10
CA ASP A 221 9.94 6.84 -0.59
C ASP A 221 8.74 6.59 -1.47
N LEU A 222 8.62 5.41 -2.09
CA LEU A 222 7.45 5.10 -2.92
C LEU A 222 6.17 5.26 -2.12
N MET A 223 6.14 4.76 -0.88
CA MET A 223 4.98 4.90 0.00
C MET A 223 4.88 6.32 0.58
N MET A 224 5.98 6.85 1.12
CA MET A 224 5.98 8.16 1.79
C MET A 224 5.62 9.31 0.84
N HIS A 225 6.13 9.31 -0.39
CA HIS A 225 5.79 10.33 -1.38
C HIS A 225 4.33 10.26 -1.80
N ASN A 226 3.75 9.07 -1.94
CA ASN A 226 2.31 8.94 -2.19
C ASN A 226 1.50 9.57 -1.05
N LEU A 227 1.84 9.28 0.22
CA LEU A 227 1.18 9.91 1.37
C LEU A 227 1.34 11.44 1.36
N THR A 228 2.52 11.92 1.00
CA THR A 228 2.81 13.37 0.89
C THR A 228 1.94 14.01 -0.19
N ILE A 229 1.88 13.40 -1.38
CA ILE A 229 1.07 13.88 -2.51
C ILE A 229 -0.40 13.91 -2.11
N PHE A 230 -0.94 12.83 -1.58
CA PHE A 230 -2.35 12.74 -1.21
C PHE A 230 -2.76 13.69 -0.09
N THR A 231 -1.83 14.07 0.79
CA THR A 231 -2.09 15.05 1.84
C THR A 231 -1.99 16.49 1.32
N ALA A 232 -1.04 16.78 0.43
CA ALA A 232 -0.77 18.12 -0.07
C ALA A 232 -1.65 18.50 -1.29
N ALA A 233 -2.10 17.52 -2.08
CA ALA A 233 -2.91 17.69 -3.28
C ALA A 233 -4.18 16.82 -3.20
N PRO A 234 -5.24 17.29 -2.51
CA PRO A 234 -6.47 16.52 -2.30
C PRO A 234 -7.22 16.18 -3.60
N ASP A 235 -7.04 16.97 -4.64
CA ASP A 235 -7.58 16.75 -5.98
C ASP A 235 -7.01 15.50 -6.65
N VAL A 236 -5.70 15.26 -6.48
CA VAL A 236 -5.03 14.04 -6.95
C VAL A 236 -5.60 12.83 -6.21
N LEU A 237 -5.72 12.90 -4.88
CA LEU A 237 -6.34 11.81 -4.11
C LEU A 237 -7.78 11.54 -4.57
N ALA A 238 -8.58 12.59 -4.81
CA ALA A 238 -9.95 12.46 -5.27
C ALA A 238 -10.05 11.79 -6.66
N GLU A 239 -9.06 11.93 -7.54
CA GLU A 239 -8.99 11.16 -8.80
C GLU A 239 -8.93 9.65 -8.51
N TYR A 240 -8.04 9.24 -7.62
CA TYR A 240 -7.85 7.83 -7.29
C TYR A 240 -9.01 7.25 -6.50
N GLU A 241 -9.62 8.01 -5.58
CA GLU A 241 -10.84 7.60 -4.88
C GLU A 241 -12.04 7.41 -5.83
N ARG A 242 -12.17 8.26 -6.85
CA ARG A 242 -13.20 8.08 -7.88
C ARG A 242 -12.92 6.84 -8.73
N ARG A 243 -11.65 6.66 -9.10
CA ARG A 243 -11.16 5.56 -9.95
C ARG A 243 -11.33 4.21 -9.27
N PHE A 244 -10.79 4.03 -8.07
CA PHE A 244 -10.79 2.75 -7.38
C PHE A 244 -12.13 2.51 -6.69
N LYS A 245 -13.00 1.76 -7.36
CA LYS A 245 -14.28 1.32 -6.82
C LYS A 245 -14.13 0.23 -5.77
N TYR A 246 -13.09 -0.59 -5.89
CA TYR A 246 -12.77 -1.69 -4.99
C TYR A 246 -11.26 -1.72 -4.72
N VAL A 247 -10.90 -1.96 -3.46
CA VAL A 247 -9.51 -2.15 -3.00
C VAL A 247 -9.40 -3.54 -2.38
N LEU A 248 -8.48 -4.36 -2.88
CA LEU A 248 -8.27 -5.74 -2.44
C LEU A 248 -6.83 -5.87 -1.92
N VAL A 249 -6.65 -6.43 -0.73
CA VAL A 249 -5.35 -6.53 -0.08
C VAL A 249 -5.06 -7.97 0.32
N ASP A 250 -4.04 -8.56 -0.27
CA ASP A 250 -3.48 -9.82 0.23
C ASP A 250 -2.45 -9.57 1.32
N GLU A 251 -2.29 -10.53 2.23
CA GLU A 251 -1.32 -10.48 3.34
C GLU A 251 -1.37 -9.20 4.19
N TYR A 252 -2.58 -8.71 4.47
CA TYR A 252 -2.82 -7.50 5.28
C TYR A 252 -2.09 -7.49 6.64
N GLN A 253 -1.86 -8.65 7.25
CA GLN A 253 -1.13 -8.78 8.52
C GLN A 253 0.33 -8.27 8.45
N ASP A 254 0.92 -8.21 7.26
CA ASP A 254 2.30 -7.78 7.05
C ASP A 254 2.41 -6.26 6.78
N THR A 255 1.30 -5.52 6.85
CA THR A 255 1.27 -4.08 6.54
C THR A 255 1.95 -3.23 7.60
N ASN A 256 2.78 -2.28 7.15
CA ASN A 256 3.30 -1.21 7.99
C ASN A 256 2.34 -0.01 8.04
N VAL A 257 2.64 0.97 8.90
CA VAL A 257 1.79 2.15 9.11
C VAL A 257 1.63 2.97 7.82
N ALA A 258 2.68 3.15 7.03
CA ALA A 258 2.61 3.90 5.77
C ALA A 258 1.71 3.20 4.74
N GLN A 259 1.80 1.87 4.61
CA GLN A 259 0.93 1.06 3.75
C GLN A 259 -0.52 1.11 4.21
N TYR A 260 -0.76 0.98 5.52
CA TYR A 260 -2.09 1.14 6.11
C TYR A 260 -2.69 2.51 5.80
N LEU A 261 -1.95 3.60 6.02
CA LEU A 261 -2.42 4.97 5.74
C LEU A 261 -2.72 5.15 4.25
N TRP A 262 -1.90 4.57 3.38
CA TRP A 262 -2.09 4.65 1.93
C TRP A 262 -3.39 3.94 1.50
N LEU A 263 -3.64 2.73 2.00
CA LEU A 263 -4.90 2.00 1.78
C LEU A 263 -6.10 2.78 2.32
N ARG A 264 -5.99 3.31 3.54
CA ARG A 264 -7.06 4.08 4.20
C ARG A 264 -7.44 5.31 3.40
N LEU A 265 -6.48 6.03 2.83
CA LEU A 265 -6.74 7.20 1.99
C LEU A 265 -7.45 6.80 0.69
N LEU A 266 -7.05 5.70 0.06
CA LEU A 266 -7.63 5.26 -1.22
C LEU A 266 -9.03 4.64 -1.07
N ALA A 267 -9.30 3.96 0.04
CA ALA A 267 -10.58 3.32 0.31
C ALA A 267 -11.62 4.27 0.96
N ARG A 268 -11.20 5.45 1.42
CA ARG A 268 -11.98 6.43 2.19
C ARG A 268 -13.34 6.76 1.59
N ALA A 269 -13.43 7.00 0.28
CA ALA A 269 -14.66 7.49 -0.33
C ALA A 269 -15.76 6.42 -0.50
N ARG A 270 -15.38 5.14 -0.62
CA ARG A 270 -16.34 4.06 -0.97
C ARG A 270 -16.40 2.94 0.05
N HIS A 271 -15.41 2.81 0.92
CA HIS A 271 -15.31 1.76 1.94
C HIS A 271 -15.33 0.32 1.42
N ASN A 272 -15.25 0.12 0.11
CA ASN A 272 -15.17 -1.19 -0.54
C ASN A 272 -13.73 -1.71 -0.50
N ILE A 273 -13.27 -2.07 0.69
CA ILE A 273 -11.95 -2.67 0.94
C ILE A 273 -12.13 -4.10 1.45
N CYS A 274 -11.34 -5.03 0.90
CA CYS A 274 -11.29 -6.42 1.32
C CYS A 274 -9.85 -6.86 1.59
#